data_AF-A0A7X6Y4Z0-F1
#
_entry.id   AF-A0A7X6Y4Z0-F1
#
_cell.length_a   1.000
_cell.length_b   1.000
_cell.length_c   1.000
_cell.angle_alpha   90.00
_cell.angle_beta   90.00
_cell.angle_gamma   90.00
#
_symmetry.space_group_name_H-M   'P 1'
#
loop_
_entity.id
_entity.type
_entity.pdbx_description
1 polymer ?
#
loop_
_entity_poly.entity_id
_entity_poly.type
_entity_poly.pdbx_seq_one_letter_code
_entity_poly.pdbx_strand_id
1 'polypeptide(L)'
;LGCGSTDCGSIRKFTTECGADIGLAFDGDADRVIAVDERGNMVDGDQVMAITGLQMKKEGRLAKNTIVATVMTNMGFDVMARREGINVVKTRVGDRYVLEEMLNNGYSLGGEQSGHVIFLEHNTTGDGIVTALQLLRVMKITGKSLSELASVMEVFPQVLKNARVRAENKHKYLEDEIIADMCRHLEEEFNGEGRMLIRPSGTEPLIRVMIEGKEINYIKRKAEDLVEVIQSRLG
;
A
#
# COMPACT_ATOMS: atom_id res chain seq x y z
N LEU A 1 -21.28 10.97 -6.76
CA LEU A 1 -20.41 10.86 -7.95
C LEU A 1 -19.75 9.50 -7.88
N GLY A 2 -19.87 8.68 -8.93
CA GLY A 2 -19.34 7.31 -8.98
C GLY A 2 -18.08 7.22 -9.86
N CYS A 3 -17.05 7.99 -9.48
CA CYS A 3 -15.84 8.23 -10.27
C CYS A 3 -14.65 8.64 -9.39
N GLY A 4 -13.46 8.63 -9.98
CA GLY A 4 -12.21 9.07 -9.37
C GLY A 4 -11.41 7.94 -8.74
N SER A 5 -10.26 8.25 -8.17
CA SER A 5 -9.33 7.25 -7.59
C SER A 5 -9.95 6.39 -6.49
N THR A 6 -10.93 6.90 -5.75
CA THR A 6 -11.66 6.16 -4.70
C THR A 6 -12.88 5.38 -5.21
N ASP A 7 -13.32 5.60 -6.45
CA ASP A 7 -14.39 4.84 -7.11
C ASP A 7 -14.02 4.59 -8.57
N CYS A 8 -13.27 3.51 -8.77
CA CYS A 8 -12.76 3.10 -10.07
C CYS A 8 -13.76 2.28 -10.90
N GLY A 9 -15.01 2.07 -10.46
CA GLY A 9 -15.95 1.17 -11.15
C GLY A 9 -16.19 1.56 -12.61
N SER A 10 -16.44 2.84 -12.86
CA SER A 10 -16.73 3.38 -14.19
C SER A 10 -15.53 3.31 -15.13
N ILE A 11 -14.34 3.71 -14.66
CA ILE A 11 -13.12 3.68 -15.48
C ILE A 11 -12.69 2.26 -15.81
N ARG A 12 -12.84 1.31 -14.87
CA ARG A 12 -12.50 -0.10 -15.11
C ARG A 12 -13.30 -0.68 -16.26
N LYS A 13 -14.61 -0.44 -16.24
CA LYS A 13 -15.52 -0.86 -17.30
C LYS A 13 -15.13 -0.19 -18.62
N PHE A 14 -14.97 1.13 -18.61
CA PHE A 14 -14.65 1.90 -19.82
C PHE A 14 -13.34 1.45 -20.49
N THR A 15 -12.27 1.25 -19.72
CA THR A 15 -10.97 0.78 -20.23
C THR A 15 -11.11 -0.53 -21.00
N THR A 16 -11.85 -1.50 -20.45
CA THR A 16 -12.09 -2.78 -21.13
C THR A 16 -13.03 -2.65 -22.35
N GLU A 17 -14.07 -1.81 -22.27
CA GLU A 17 -15.05 -1.65 -23.34
C GLU A 17 -14.48 -0.96 -24.58
N CYS A 18 -13.58 0.01 -24.39
CA CYS A 18 -12.94 0.71 -25.50
C CYS A 18 -11.62 0.06 -25.96
N GLY A 19 -11.18 -1.01 -25.29
CA GLY A 19 -9.92 -1.69 -25.61
C GLY A 19 -8.69 -0.82 -25.36
N ALA A 20 -8.73 0.06 -24.36
CA ALA A 20 -7.60 0.90 -24.01
C ALA A 20 -6.50 0.11 -23.29
N ASP A 21 -5.24 0.47 -23.52
CA ASP A 21 -4.08 -0.15 -22.87
C ASP A 21 -4.01 0.15 -21.36
N ILE A 22 -4.64 1.24 -20.91
CA ILE A 22 -4.64 1.70 -19.52
C ILE A 22 -5.80 2.67 -19.24
N GLY A 23 -6.38 2.57 -18.04
CA GLY A 23 -7.22 3.60 -17.45
C GLY A 23 -6.49 4.36 -16.34
N LEU A 24 -6.79 5.65 -16.18
CA LEU A 24 -6.20 6.50 -15.14
C LEU A 24 -7.31 7.23 -14.38
N ALA A 25 -7.39 7.00 -13.08
CA ALA A 25 -8.38 7.59 -12.18
C ALA A 25 -7.71 8.55 -11.21
N PHE A 26 -7.93 9.84 -11.41
CA PHE A 26 -7.45 10.90 -10.53
C PHE A 26 -8.50 11.22 -9.45
N ASP A 27 -8.08 11.81 -8.34
CA ASP A 27 -8.99 12.48 -7.41
C ASP A 27 -9.24 13.95 -7.79
N GLY A 28 -9.92 14.69 -6.90
CA GLY A 28 -10.49 15.99 -7.21
C GLY A 28 -9.47 17.10 -7.49
N ASP A 29 -8.28 16.99 -6.88
CA ASP A 29 -7.14 17.89 -7.05
C ASP A 29 -5.95 17.23 -7.76
N ALA A 30 -6.09 15.96 -8.15
CA ALA A 30 -5.14 15.20 -8.96
C ALA A 30 -3.76 15.01 -8.30
N ASP A 31 -3.70 14.98 -6.98
CA ASP A 31 -2.49 14.57 -6.25
C ASP A 31 -2.35 13.03 -6.19
N ARG A 32 -3.44 12.30 -6.48
CA ARG A 32 -3.48 10.84 -6.54
C ARG A 32 -3.85 10.32 -7.91
N VAL A 33 -3.35 9.12 -8.22
CA VAL A 33 -3.82 8.32 -9.34
C VAL A 33 -3.89 6.84 -8.99
N ILE A 34 -5.00 6.20 -9.35
CA ILE A 34 -5.12 4.74 -9.42
C ILE A 34 -5.21 4.37 -10.90
N ALA A 35 -4.38 3.42 -11.32
CA ALA A 35 -4.38 2.94 -12.70
C ALA A 35 -5.27 1.71 -12.84
N VAL A 36 -5.68 1.43 -14.07
CA VAL A 36 -6.39 0.22 -14.46
C VAL A 36 -5.68 -0.40 -15.65
N ASP A 37 -5.36 -1.68 -15.57
CA ASP A 37 -4.73 -2.40 -16.67
C ASP A 37 -5.69 -2.67 -17.84
N GLU A 38 -5.16 -3.20 -18.94
CA GLU A 38 -5.94 -3.50 -20.15
C GLU A 38 -7.00 -4.59 -19.93
N ARG A 39 -6.98 -5.26 -18.77
CA ARG A 39 -7.92 -6.33 -18.37
C ARG A 39 -8.94 -5.84 -17.35
N GLY A 40 -8.90 -4.57 -16.96
CA GLY A 40 -9.84 -3.99 -15.98
C GLY A 40 -9.46 -4.26 -14.52
N ASN A 41 -8.24 -4.73 -14.24
CA ASN A 41 -7.73 -4.86 -12.88
C ASN A 41 -7.17 -3.53 -12.38
N MET A 42 -7.37 -3.25 -11.10
CA MET A 42 -6.77 -2.06 -10.48
C MET A 42 -5.28 -2.26 -10.28
N VAL A 43 -4.53 -1.18 -10.48
CA VAL A 43 -3.11 -1.06 -10.21
C VAL A 43 -2.94 0.11 -9.26
N ASP A 44 -2.78 -0.20 -7.97
CA ASP A 44 -2.75 0.78 -6.89
C ASP A 44 -1.39 1.49 -6.74
N GLY A 45 -1.29 2.41 -5.79
CA GLY A 45 -0.06 3.19 -5.57
C GLY A 45 1.16 2.32 -5.24
N ASP A 46 0.98 1.19 -4.55
CA ASP A 46 2.09 0.28 -4.26
C ASP A 46 2.59 -0.38 -5.55
N GLN A 47 1.68 -0.86 -6.40
CA GLN A 47 2.07 -1.45 -7.69
C GLN A 47 2.69 -0.41 -8.63
N VAL A 48 2.17 0.83 -8.66
CA VAL A 48 2.76 1.92 -9.45
C VAL A 48 4.18 2.24 -8.96
N MET A 49 4.40 2.34 -7.65
CA MET A 49 5.74 2.52 -7.07
C MET A 49 6.67 1.34 -7.38
N ALA A 50 6.16 0.10 -7.38
CA ALA A 50 6.94 -1.09 -7.70
C ALA A 50 7.43 -1.05 -9.17
N ILE A 51 6.53 -0.75 -10.10
CA ILE A 51 6.83 -0.64 -11.54
C ILE A 51 7.84 0.46 -11.80
N THR A 52 7.54 1.67 -11.34
CA THR A 52 8.36 2.87 -11.60
C THR A 52 9.68 2.82 -10.85
N GLY A 53 9.69 2.37 -9.60
CA GLY A 53 10.89 2.21 -8.79
C GLY A 53 11.86 1.18 -9.36
N LEU A 54 11.36 0.04 -9.84
CA LEU A 54 12.21 -0.96 -10.52
C LEU A 54 12.82 -0.40 -11.80
N GLN A 55 12.06 0.35 -12.59
CA GLN A 55 12.58 1.00 -13.79
C GLN A 55 13.62 2.09 -13.44
N MET A 56 13.35 2.93 -12.44
CA MET A 56 14.31 3.92 -11.95
C MET A 56 15.60 3.27 -11.45
N LYS A 57 15.51 2.12 -10.79
CA LYS A 57 16.69 1.35 -10.37
C LYS A 57 17.52 0.88 -11.58
N LYS A 58 16.87 0.31 -12.61
CA LYS A 58 17.54 -0.11 -13.85
C LYS A 58 18.22 1.05 -14.57
N GLU A 59 17.63 2.25 -14.50
CA GLU A 59 18.18 3.48 -15.06
C GLU A 59 19.26 4.14 -14.17
N GLY A 60 19.54 3.61 -12.97
CA GLY A 60 20.47 4.22 -12.02
C GLY A 60 19.96 5.52 -11.38
N ARG A 61 18.65 5.79 -11.46
CA ARG A 61 17.99 7.01 -10.99
C ARG A 61 17.29 6.84 -9.64
N LEU A 62 17.10 5.60 -9.17
CA LEU A 62 16.52 5.35 -7.84
C LEU A 62 17.57 5.64 -6.76
N ALA A 63 17.44 6.80 -6.11
CA ALA A 63 18.41 7.25 -5.11
C ALA A 63 18.58 6.20 -4.00
N LYS A 64 19.83 5.80 -3.75
CA LYS A 64 20.21 4.78 -2.75
C LYS A 64 19.47 3.45 -2.93
N ASN A 65 18.97 3.14 -4.13
CA ASN A 65 18.08 2.00 -4.41
C ASN A 65 16.93 1.90 -3.40
N THR A 66 16.38 3.03 -2.95
CA THR A 66 15.41 3.09 -1.84
C THR A 66 14.09 3.70 -2.27
N ILE A 67 12.98 3.11 -1.81
CA ILE A 67 11.63 3.66 -1.92
C ILE A 67 11.08 3.91 -0.52
N VAL A 68 10.50 5.08 -0.30
CA VAL A 68 9.82 5.41 0.96
C VAL A 68 8.34 5.07 0.83
N ALA A 69 7.81 4.27 1.76
CA ALA A 69 6.41 3.87 1.76
C ALA A 69 5.87 3.89 3.19
N THR A 70 4.56 3.91 3.37
CA THR A 70 4.01 3.83 4.74
C THR A 70 3.96 2.38 5.23
N VAL A 71 3.75 2.22 6.53
CA VAL A 71 3.47 0.91 7.13
C VAL A 71 2.25 0.19 6.55
N MET A 72 1.37 0.89 5.81
CA MET A 72 0.15 0.33 5.18
C MET A 72 0.40 -0.34 3.84
N THR A 73 1.55 -0.11 3.21
CA THR A 73 1.90 -0.76 1.93
C THR A 73 1.88 -2.27 2.08
N ASN A 74 1.30 -2.94 1.09
CA ASN A 74 1.08 -4.37 1.05
C ASN A 74 2.39 -5.15 1.19
N MET A 75 2.37 -6.25 1.95
CA MET A 75 3.53 -7.13 2.15
C MET A 75 4.18 -7.62 0.84
N GLY A 76 3.39 -7.77 -0.24
CA GLY A 76 3.89 -8.08 -1.57
C GLY A 76 4.95 -7.11 -2.08
N PHE A 77 4.85 -5.84 -1.69
CA PHE A 77 5.83 -4.81 -2.02
C PHE A 77 7.17 -5.08 -1.35
N ASP A 78 7.15 -5.50 -0.07
CA ASP A 78 8.36 -5.84 0.68
C ASP A 78 9.02 -7.13 0.16
N VAL A 79 8.21 -8.11 -0.26
CA VAL A 79 8.70 -9.33 -0.93
C VAL A 79 9.37 -9.00 -2.26
N MET A 80 8.71 -8.19 -3.10
CA MET A 80 9.26 -7.72 -4.37
C MET A 80 10.56 -6.95 -4.14
N ALA A 81 10.58 -6.00 -3.21
CA ALA A 81 11.74 -5.17 -2.96
C ALA A 81 12.96 -6.00 -2.52
N ARG A 82 12.78 -7.00 -1.63
CA ARG A 82 13.85 -7.94 -1.28
C ARG A 82 14.36 -8.72 -2.49
N ARG A 83 13.46 -9.24 -3.33
CA ARG A 83 13.80 -9.99 -4.55
C ARG A 83 14.62 -9.14 -5.52
N GLU A 84 14.23 -7.88 -5.69
CA GLU A 84 14.86 -6.95 -6.64
C GLU A 84 16.03 -6.16 -6.03
N GLY A 85 16.35 -6.34 -4.75
CA GLY A 85 17.41 -5.60 -4.04
C GLY A 85 17.12 -4.10 -3.90
N ILE A 86 15.85 -3.74 -3.69
CA ILE A 86 15.38 -2.39 -3.37
C ILE A 86 15.21 -2.30 -1.85
N ASN A 87 15.71 -1.23 -1.25
CA ASN A 87 15.45 -0.91 0.15
C ASN A 87 14.08 -0.25 0.26
N VAL A 88 13.29 -0.64 1.27
CA VAL A 88 12.02 0.00 1.58
C VAL A 88 12.12 0.64 2.95
N VAL A 89 11.96 1.96 3.01
CA VAL A 89 11.87 2.69 4.26
C VAL A 89 10.40 2.86 4.61
N LYS A 90 10.00 2.38 5.79
CA LYS A 90 8.63 2.43 6.26
C LYS A 90 8.42 3.66 7.17
N THR A 91 7.43 4.48 6.83
CA THR A 91 7.02 5.65 7.63
C THR A 91 5.63 5.43 8.25
N ARG A 92 5.25 6.33 9.16
CA ARG A 92 3.86 6.40 9.65
C ARG A 92 2.92 6.78 8.49
N VAL A 93 1.65 6.42 8.62
CA VAL A 93 0.62 6.79 7.63
C VAL A 93 0.49 8.30 7.52
N GLY A 94 0.45 8.80 6.28
CA GLY A 94 0.43 10.23 5.94
C GLY A 94 1.58 10.63 5.03
N ASP A 95 1.23 11.19 3.87
CA ASP A 95 2.10 11.84 2.88
C ASP A 95 3.22 12.70 3.49
N ARG A 96 2.91 13.48 4.53
CA ARG A 96 3.89 14.32 5.24
C ARG A 96 5.08 13.52 5.75
N TYR A 97 4.87 12.35 6.35
CA TYR A 97 5.95 11.55 6.90
C TYR A 97 6.79 10.90 5.79
N VAL A 98 6.15 10.55 4.67
CA VAL A 98 6.85 10.09 3.47
C VAL A 98 7.76 11.20 2.95
N LEU A 99 7.24 12.40 2.76
CA LEU A 99 8.00 13.53 2.24
C LEU A 99 9.16 13.94 3.19
N GLU A 100 8.90 14.04 4.49
CA GLU A 100 9.93 14.34 5.50
C GLU A 100 11.09 13.33 5.43
N GLU A 101 10.78 12.03 5.35
CA GLU A 101 11.78 10.96 5.25
C GLU A 101 12.59 11.04 3.95
N MET A 102 11.89 11.32 2.83
CA MET A 102 12.53 11.50 1.53
C MET A 102 13.49 12.68 1.51
N LEU A 103 13.11 13.82 2.06
CA LEU A 103 13.94 15.02 2.12
C LEU A 103 15.15 14.84 3.04
N ASN A 104 14.94 14.30 4.25
CA ASN A 104 16.00 14.12 5.24
C ASN A 104 17.11 13.19 4.76
N ASN A 105 16.78 12.22 3.91
CA ASN A 105 17.71 11.19 3.47
C ASN A 105 18.04 11.25 1.97
N GLY A 106 17.50 12.23 1.23
CA GLY A 106 17.76 12.39 -0.20
C GLY A 106 17.27 11.20 -1.03
N TYR A 107 16.06 10.73 -0.79
CA TYR A 107 15.41 9.69 -1.61
C TYR A 107 14.66 10.32 -2.80
N SER A 108 14.48 9.57 -3.88
CA SER A 108 13.88 10.09 -5.12
C SER A 108 12.42 9.71 -5.33
N LEU A 109 11.98 8.60 -4.72
CA LEU A 109 10.64 8.02 -4.88
C LEU A 109 10.04 7.61 -3.54
N GLY A 110 8.77 7.95 -3.34
CA GLY A 110 7.98 7.43 -2.23
C GLY A 110 6.50 7.71 -2.40
N GLY A 111 5.66 7.14 -1.53
CA GLY A 111 4.23 7.33 -1.62
C GLY A 111 3.40 6.41 -0.74
N GLU A 112 2.10 6.38 -1.06
CA GLU A 112 1.08 5.61 -0.37
C GLU A 112 0.28 4.73 -1.35
N GLN A 113 -0.27 3.63 -0.83
CA GLN A 113 -1.13 2.72 -1.58
C GLN A 113 -2.33 3.42 -2.25
N SER A 114 -2.78 4.54 -1.68
CA SER A 114 -3.88 5.38 -2.18
C SER A 114 -3.62 5.99 -3.56
N GLY A 115 -2.40 5.90 -4.08
CA GLY A 115 -2.00 6.53 -5.34
C GLY A 115 -1.34 7.90 -5.18
N HIS A 116 -1.14 8.36 -3.93
CA HIS A 116 -0.36 9.57 -3.66
C HIS A 116 1.13 9.20 -3.76
N VAL A 117 1.75 9.49 -4.90
CA VAL A 117 3.13 9.12 -5.19
C VAL A 117 3.94 10.37 -5.52
N ILE A 118 5.13 10.46 -4.90
CA ILE A 118 6.03 11.59 -4.96
C ILE A 118 7.26 11.18 -5.76
N PHE A 119 7.48 11.87 -6.88
CA PHE A 119 8.75 11.86 -7.61
C PHE A 119 9.47 13.18 -7.30
N LEU A 120 10.40 13.16 -6.33
CA LEU A 120 11.05 14.39 -5.83
C LEU A 120 11.91 15.12 -6.87
N GLU A 121 12.27 14.44 -7.96
CA GLU A 121 12.93 15.08 -9.12
C GLU A 121 12.00 16.06 -9.86
N HIS A 122 10.69 15.89 -9.73
CA HIS A 122 9.69 16.59 -10.55
C HIS A 122 8.77 17.48 -9.74
N ASN A 123 8.40 17.08 -8.52
CA ASN A 123 7.49 17.85 -7.67
C ASN A 123 7.84 17.68 -6.19
N THR A 124 7.47 18.66 -5.36
CA THR A 124 7.70 18.67 -3.91
C THR A 124 6.51 18.10 -3.12
N THR A 125 5.54 17.49 -3.80
CA THR A 125 4.33 16.88 -3.26
C THR A 125 3.91 15.70 -4.15
N GLY A 126 2.92 14.91 -3.71
CA GLY A 126 2.30 13.90 -4.56
C GLY A 126 1.64 14.54 -5.76
N ASP A 127 1.81 13.91 -6.92
CA ASP A 127 1.32 14.42 -8.20
C ASP A 127 0.84 13.25 -9.05
N GLY A 128 -0.48 13.10 -9.15
CA GLY A 128 -1.11 12.02 -9.89
C GLY A 128 -0.76 12.08 -11.37
N ILE A 129 -0.66 13.28 -11.95
CA ILE A 129 -0.36 13.47 -13.38
C ILE A 129 1.08 13.05 -13.67
N VAL A 130 2.04 13.52 -12.87
CA VAL A 130 3.44 13.08 -12.98
C VAL A 130 3.54 11.57 -12.80
N THR A 131 2.84 11.02 -11.81
CA THR A 131 2.80 9.58 -11.55
C THR A 131 2.28 8.79 -12.75
N ALA A 132 1.19 9.24 -13.36
CA ALA A 132 0.64 8.64 -14.58
C ALA A 132 1.62 8.72 -15.75
N LEU A 133 2.29 9.86 -15.94
CA LEU A 133 3.30 10.03 -17.00
C LEU A 133 4.51 9.11 -16.78
N GLN A 134 4.97 8.94 -15.55
CA GLN A 134 6.07 8.01 -15.24
C GLN A 134 5.64 6.57 -15.53
N LEU A 135 4.43 6.17 -15.17
CA LEU A 135 3.89 4.84 -15.47
C LEU A 135 3.79 4.59 -16.98
N LEU A 136 3.19 5.53 -17.72
CA LEU A 136 3.10 5.48 -19.19
C LEU A 136 4.48 5.42 -19.86
N ARG A 137 5.45 6.17 -19.33
CA ARG A 137 6.84 6.12 -19.80
C ARG A 137 7.43 4.72 -19.65
N VAL A 138 7.20 4.05 -18.52
CA VAL A 138 7.67 2.67 -18.31
C VAL A 138 7.02 1.71 -19.33
N MET A 139 5.70 1.79 -19.52
CA MET A 139 5.00 1.02 -20.55
C MET A 139 5.61 1.25 -21.93
N LYS A 140 5.84 2.52 -22.29
CA LYS A 140 6.38 2.89 -23.60
C LYS A 140 7.81 2.39 -23.85
N ILE A 141 8.69 2.50 -22.86
CA ILE A 141 10.10 2.09 -22.99
C ILE A 141 10.24 0.57 -23.00
N THR A 142 9.43 -0.13 -22.20
CA THR A 142 9.49 -1.59 -22.10
C THR A 142 8.72 -2.30 -23.19
N GLY A 143 7.72 -1.64 -23.80
CA GLY A 143 6.79 -2.24 -24.74
C GLY A 143 5.83 -3.26 -24.10
N LYS A 144 5.78 -3.33 -22.77
CA LYS A 144 4.95 -4.28 -22.02
C LYS A 144 3.58 -3.71 -21.69
N SER A 145 2.59 -4.58 -21.56
CA SER A 145 1.27 -4.19 -21.06
C SER A 145 1.33 -3.81 -19.58
N LEU A 146 0.31 -3.09 -19.09
CA LEU A 146 0.29 -2.72 -17.68
C LEU A 146 0.12 -3.95 -16.78
N SER A 147 -0.67 -4.94 -17.18
CA SER A 147 -0.82 -6.18 -16.40
C SER A 147 0.50 -6.96 -16.25
N GLU A 148 1.32 -6.99 -17.30
CA GLU A 148 2.65 -7.59 -17.25
C GLU A 148 3.59 -6.83 -16.32
N LEU A 149 3.57 -5.49 -16.37
CA LEU A 149 4.38 -4.67 -15.49
C LEU A 149 3.92 -4.80 -14.03
N ALA A 150 2.62 -4.81 -13.77
CA ALA A 150 2.05 -4.95 -12.43
C ALA A 150 2.40 -6.31 -11.78
N SER A 151 2.61 -7.36 -12.59
CA SER A 151 2.98 -8.70 -12.11
C SER A 151 4.33 -8.79 -11.39
N VAL A 152 5.16 -7.73 -11.43
CA VAL A 152 6.42 -7.68 -10.66
C VAL A 152 6.16 -7.76 -9.15
N MET A 153 4.97 -7.34 -8.70
CA MET A 153 4.53 -7.40 -7.32
C MET A 153 3.26 -8.25 -7.24
N GLU A 154 3.32 -9.33 -6.45
CA GLU A 154 2.13 -10.07 -6.06
C GLU A 154 1.40 -9.31 -4.95
N VAL A 155 0.13 -8.98 -5.14
CA VAL A 155 -0.67 -8.32 -4.10
C VAL A 155 -1.20 -9.39 -3.15
N PHE A 156 -0.76 -9.35 -1.90
CA PHE A 156 -1.22 -10.30 -0.88
C PHE A 156 -2.64 -9.93 -0.42
N PRO A 157 -3.53 -10.92 -0.22
CA PRO A 157 -4.79 -10.70 0.45
C PRO A 157 -4.59 -9.98 1.80
N GLN A 158 -5.43 -8.96 2.04
CA GLN A 158 -5.39 -8.14 3.24
C GLN A 158 -6.79 -8.08 3.86
N VAL A 159 -6.86 -8.21 5.17
CA VAL A 159 -8.08 -8.01 5.97
C VAL A 159 -7.84 -6.91 6.97
N LEU A 160 -8.72 -5.91 6.98
CA LEU A 160 -8.74 -4.82 7.96
C LEU A 160 -10.03 -4.90 8.78
N LYS A 161 -9.90 -5.05 10.10
CA LYS A 161 -11.01 -5.10 11.05
C LYS A 161 -10.81 -4.07 12.16
N ASN A 162 -11.91 -3.57 12.71
CA ASN A 162 -11.92 -2.57 13.77
C ASN A 162 -12.43 -3.19 15.07
N ALA A 163 -11.62 -3.20 16.11
CA ALA A 163 -12.00 -3.56 17.47
C ALA A 163 -12.42 -2.30 18.24
N ARG A 164 -13.67 -2.22 18.68
CA ARG A 164 -14.13 -1.12 19.55
C ARG A 164 -13.59 -1.31 20.96
N VAL A 165 -13.01 -0.28 21.55
CA VAL A 165 -12.38 -0.30 22.87
C VAL A 165 -12.76 0.94 23.66
N ARG A 166 -12.58 0.94 24.99
CA ARG A 166 -12.68 2.17 25.78
C ARG A 166 -11.61 3.17 25.34
N ALA A 167 -11.96 4.46 25.35
CA ALA A 167 -11.05 5.51 24.89
C ALA A 167 -9.70 5.51 25.63
N GLU A 168 -9.72 5.24 26.94
CA GLU A 168 -8.53 5.12 27.81
C GLU A 168 -7.68 3.86 27.56
N ASN A 169 -8.21 2.86 26.85
CA ASN A 169 -7.54 1.58 26.61
C ASN A 169 -6.95 1.44 25.19
N LYS A 170 -7.11 2.46 24.33
CA LYS A 170 -6.63 2.44 22.93
C LYS A 170 -5.17 2.05 22.75
N HIS A 171 -4.32 2.37 23.71
CA HIS A 171 -2.88 2.14 23.65
C HIS A 171 -2.41 0.95 24.50
N LYS A 172 -3.32 0.31 25.25
CA LYS A 172 -2.98 -0.75 26.22
C LYS A 172 -2.91 -2.15 25.61
N TYR A 173 -3.12 -2.29 24.31
CA TYR A 173 -3.12 -3.61 23.65
C TYR A 173 -1.76 -4.32 23.69
N LEU A 174 -0.66 -3.58 23.83
CA LEU A 174 0.68 -4.16 24.05
C LEU A 174 0.97 -4.49 25.52
N GLU A 175 0.21 -3.91 26.45
CA GLU A 175 0.36 -4.13 27.90
C GLU A 175 -0.46 -5.34 28.37
N ASP A 176 -1.50 -5.71 27.62
CA ASP A 176 -2.30 -6.90 27.90
C ASP A 176 -1.56 -8.16 27.44
N GLU A 177 -1.12 -8.98 28.39
CA GLU A 177 -0.35 -10.20 28.13
C GLU A 177 -1.06 -11.17 27.17
N ILE A 178 -2.40 -11.27 27.23
CA ILE A 178 -3.16 -12.18 26.37
C ILE A 178 -3.13 -11.69 24.92
N ILE A 179 -3.34 -10.39 24.71
CA ILE A 179 -3.27 -9.79 23.36
C ILE A 179 -1.84 -9.90 22.83
N ALA A 180 -0.83 -9.58 23.64
CA ALA A 180 0.57 -9.67 23.25
C ALA A 180 0.99 -11.10 22.88
N ASP A 181 0.58 -12.11 23.64
CA ASP A 181 0.85 -13.53 23.36
C ASP A 181 0.19 -13.97 22.06
N MET A 182 -1.06 -13.59 21.84
CA MET A 182 -1.76 -13.89 20.60
C MET A 182 -1.07 -13.24 19.39
N CYS A 183 -0.59 -12.01 19.53
CA CYS A 183 0.17 -11.32 18.50
C CYS A 183 1.47 -12.07 18.17
N ARG A 184 2.23 -12.50 19.20
CA ARG A 184 3.48 -13.27 19.02
C ARG A 184 3.23 -14.60 18.32
N HIS A 185 2.24 -15.37 18.76
CA HIS A 185 1.89 -16.64 18.11
C HIS A 185 1.49 -16.46 16.65
N LEU A 186 0.72 -15.41 16.32
CA LEU A 186 0.36 -15.10 14.94
C LEU A 186 1.58 -14.72 14.09
N GLU A 187 2.49 -13.92 14.61
CA GLU A 187 3.73 -13.56 13.91
C GLU A 187 4.61 -14.79 13.64
N GLU A 188 4.76 -15.69 14.61
CA GLU A 188 5.47 -16.97 14.46
C GLU A 188 4.79 -17.89 13.43
N GLU A 189 3.47 -18.01 13.50
CA GLU A 189 2.66 -18.85 12.60
C GLU A 189 2.73 -18.35 11.16
N PHE A 190 2.79 -17.03 10.94
CA PHE A 190 2.97 -16.47 9.62
C PHE A 190 4.35 -16.72 9.03
N ASN A 191 5.40 -16.88 9.85
CA ASN A 191 6.75 -17.27 9.43
C ASN A 191 7.27 -16.51 8.20
N GLY A 192 6.98 -15.21 8.10
CA GLY A 192 7.37 -14.37 6.96
C GLY A 192 6.56 -14.55 5.67
N GLU A 193 5.48 -15.35 5.70
CA GLU A 193 4.47 -15.49 4.63
C GLU A 193 3.16 -14.73 4.93
N GLY A 194 3.12 -14.02 6.05
CA GLY A 194 2.04 -13.13 6.45
C GLY A 194 2.56 -12.03 7.37
N ARG A 195 1.73 -11.01 7.59
CA ARG A 195 2.07 -9.85 8.40
C ARG A 195 0.85 -9.37 9.15
N MET A 196 1.07 -8.91 10.39
CA MET A 196 0.05 -8.24 11.19
C MET A 196 0.47 -6.79 11.46
N LEU A 197 -0.50 -5.88 11.47
CA LEU A 197 -0.32 -4.49 11.87
C LEU A 197 -1.50 -4.08 12.75
N ILE A 198 -1.22 -3.76 14.01
CA ILE A 198 -2.18 -3.24 14.96
C ILE A 198 -1.88 -1.77 15.21
N ARG A 199 -2.89 -0.92 15.09
CA ARG A 199 -2.76 0.51 15.40
C ARG A 199 -4.02 1.11 16.02
N PRO A 200 -3.91 2.04 16.97
CA PRO A 200 -5.06 2.80 17.46
C PRO A 200 -5.59 3.76 16.38
N SER A 201 -6.89 4.01 16.39
CA SER A 201 -7.49 5.11 15.61
C SER A 201 -7.28 6.44 16.31
N GLY A 202 -6.84 7.45 15.55
CA GLY A 202 -6.64 8.81 16.05
C GLY A 202 -7.94 9.54 16.39
N THR A 203 -9.03 9.23 15.69
CA THR A 203 -10.31 9.95 15.80
C THR A 203 -11.39 9.18 16.56
N GLU A 204 -11.33 7.84 16.56
CA GLU A 204 -12.42 6.99 17.06
C GLU A 204 -11.93 6.03 18.16
N PRO A 205 -12.77 5.64 19.13
CA PRO A 205 -12.47 4.65 20.19
C PRO A 205 -12.36 3.22 19.65
N LEU A 206 -11.42 3.00 18.72
CA LEU A 206 -11.16 1.70 18.11
C LEU A 206 -9.68 1.45 17.86
N ILE A 207 -9.32 0.17 17.85
CA ILE A 207 -8.04 -0.37 17.40
C ILE A 207 -8.25 -1.03 16.04
N ARG A 208 -7.40 -0.70 15.07
CA ARG A 208 -7.40 -1.26 13.73
C ARG A 208 -6.45 -2.45 13.70
N VAL A 209 -6.98 -3.61 13.35
CA VAL A 209 -6.24 -4.86 13.18
C VAL A 209 -6.20 -5.16 11.69
N MET A 210 -5.00 -5.14 11.12
CA MET A 210 -4.76 -5.51 9.74
C MET A 210 -3.92 -6.78 9.70
N ILE A 211 -4.36 -7.76 8.91
CA ILE A 211 -3.61 -9.00 8.67
C ILE A 211 -3.50 -9.22 7.16
N GLU A 212 -2.30 -9.58 6.72
CA GLU A 212 -1.95 -9.92 5.35
C GLU A 212 -1.41 -11.35 5.29
N GLY A 213 -1.73 -12.07 4.22
CA GLY A 213 -1.24 -13.43 3.99
C GLY A 213 -1.88 -14.09 2.78
N LYS A 214 -1.37 -15.27 2.40
CA LYS A 214 -1.76 -15.96 1.15
C LYS A 214 -3.23 -16.42 1.10
N GLU A 215 -3.79 -16.82 2.24
CA GLU A 215 -5.12 -17.44 2.33
C GLU A 215 -6.15 -16.51 2.98
N ILE A 216 -7.01 -15.89 2.16
CA ILE A 216 -7.98 -14.88 2.62
C ILE A 216 -8.91 -15.37 3.75
N ASN A 217 -9.42 -16.60 3.63
CA ASN A 217 -10.33 -17.16 4.63
C ASN A 217 -9.63 -17.42 5.96
N TYR A 218 -8.34 -17.77 5.89
CA TYR A 218 -7.53 -18.02 7.06
C TYR A 218 -7.19 -16.71 7.79
N ILE A 219 -6.65 -15.71 7.09
CA ILE A 219 -6.33 -14.41 7.70
C ILE A 219 -7.58 -13.69 8.22
N LYS A 220 -8.74 -13.90 7.58
CA LYS A 220 -10.02 -13.35 8.05
C LYS A 220 -10.41 -13.91 9.41
N ARG A 221 -10.32 -15.24 9.59
CA ARG A 221 -10.61 -15.88 10.89
C ARG A 221 -9.66 -15.38 11.97
N LYS A 222 -8.35 -15.36 11.70
CA LYS A 222 -7.36 -14.86 12.67
C LYS A 222 -7.61 -13.39 13.06
N ALA A 223 -8.01 -12.55 12.10
CA ALA A 223 -8.35 -11.15 12.38
C ALA A 223 -9.63 -11.03 13.21
N GLU A 224 -10.62 -11.89 12.98
CA GLU A 224 -11.86 -11.94 13.77
C GLU A 224 -11.58 -12.41 15.21
N ASP A 225 -10.82 -13.50 15.38
CA ASP A 225 -10.42 -14.01 16.70
C ASP A 225 -9.68 -12.93 17.51
N LEU A 226 -8.71 -12.25 16.88
CA LEU A 226 -7.92 -11.21 17.55
C LEU A 226 -8.78 -9.99 17.92
N VAL A 227 -9.71 -9.59 17.06
CA VAL A 227 -10.64 -8.50 17.36
C VAL A 227 -11.55 -8.85 18.53
N GLU A 228 -12.10 -10.07 18.58
CA GLU A 228 -12.94 -10.52 19.70
C GLU A 228 -12.19 -10.47 21.03
N VAL A 229 -10.94 -10.94 21.05
CA VAL A 229 -10.09 -10.88 22.25
C VAL A 229 -9.82 -9.43 22.66
N ILE A 230 -9.43 -8.55 21.72
CA ILE A 230 -9.20 -7.13 22.00
C ILE A 230 -10.46 -6.49 22.58
N GLN A 231 -11.64 -6.76 22.00
CA GLN A 231 -12.90 -6.20 22.49
C GLN A 231 -13.30 -6.75 23.86
N SER A 232 -13.06 -8.03 24.12
CA SER A 232 -13.34 -8.63 25.43
C SER A 232 -12.47 -8.04 26.55
N ARG A 233 -11.19 -7.77 26.24
CA ARG A 233 -10.19 -7.30 27.21
C ARG A 233 -10.21 -5.79 27.41
N LEU A 234 -10.42 -5.02 26.33
CA LEU A 234 -10.25 -3.56 26.32
C LEU A 234 -11.56 -2.78 26.04
N GLY A 235 -12.66 -3.48 25.75
CA GLY A 235 -14.01 -2.95 25.47
C GLY A 235 -14.72 -2.26 26.63
#